data_AF-A0A251WDM2-F1
#
_entry.id   AF-A0A251WDM2-F1
#
_cell.length_a   1.000
_cell.length_b   1.000
_cell.length_c   1.000
_cell.angle_alpha   90.00
_cell.angle_beta   90.00
_cell.angle_gamma   90.00
#
_symmetry.space_group_name_H-M   'P 1'
#
loop_
_entity.id
_entity.type
_entity.pdbx_description
1 polymer ?
#
loop_
_entity_poly.entity_id
_entity_poly.type
_entity_poly.pdbx_seq_one_letter_code
_entity_poly.pdbx_strand_id
1 'polypeptide(L)'
;MTISVDREIVYPERDGQPMSDNTKQFRWIVLLKENLECLFADNAQVFVAGDLLWYPVEGHPEIRSAPDAMVVFGRPKGDSPEATLCDRGSYRQWQEENIAPQVVFEVLSPSNTLKEMTKKQEFYDRYGVEE
;
A
#
# COMPACT_ATOMS: atom_id res chain seq x y z
N MET A 1 -2.15 -36.33 -21.65
CA MET A 1 -2.09 -34.86 -21.75
C MET A 1 -3.14 -34.30 -20.80
N THR A 2 -2.71 -33.87 -19.62
CA THR A 2 -3.53 -33.08 -18.70
C THR A 2 -3.41 -31.63 -19.12
N ILE A 3 -4.52 -31.05 -19.59
CA ILE A 3 -4.61 -29.60 -19.82
C ILE A 3 -4.65 -28.96 -18.44
N SER A 4 -3.54 -28.38 -17.98
CA SER A 4 -3.57 -27.44 -16.86
C SER A 4 -4.22 -26.16 -17.39
N VAL A 5 -5.43 -25.87 -16.92
CA VAL A 5 -6.02 -24.56 -17.14
C VAL A 5 -5.27 -23.60 -16.22
N ASP A 6 -4.24 -22.95 -16.74
CA ASP A 6 -3.53 -21.89 -16.04
C ASP A 6 -4.49 -20.70 -15.95
N ARG A 7 -5.27 -20.65 -14.86
CA ARG A 7 -6.14 -19.51 -14.58
C ARG A 7 -5.24 -18.41 -14.06
N GLU A 8 -5.15 -17.34 -14.83
CA GLU A 8 -4.48 -16.11 -14.42
C GLU A 8 -5.02 -15.67 -13.05
N ILE A 9 -4.12 -15.52 -12.07
CA ILE A 9 -4.46 -15.10 -10.71
C ILE A 9 -4.80 -13.61 -10.75
N VAL A 10 -6.02 -13.28 -10.33
CA VAL A 10 -6.48 -11.89 -10.26
C VAL A 10 -6.09 -11.29 -8.90
N TYR A 11 -5.44 -10.12 -8.93
CA TYR A 11 -5.17 -9.30 -7.75
C TYR A 11 -6.10 -8.08 -7.78
N PRO A 12 -7.11 -8.03 -6.90
CA PRO A 12 -8.04 -6.91 -6.82
C PRO A 12 -7.34 -5.57 -6.55
N GLU A 13 -7.94 -4.48 -7.02
CA GLU A 13 -7.48 -3.11 -6.73
C GLU A 13 -8.24 -2.49 -5.54
N ARG A 14 -9.22 -3.21 -5.00
CA ARG A 14 -10.06 -2.83 -3.86
C ARG A 14 -10.45 -4.04 -3.03
N ASP A 15 -10.63 -3.85 -1.73
CA ASP A 15 -11.07 -4.89 -0.79
C ASP A 15 -12.58 -4.82 -0.47
N GLY A 16 -13.25 -3.76 -0.89
CA GLY A 16 -14.67 -3.52 -0.64
C GLY A 16 -14.97 -2.86 0.70
N GLN A 17 -13.95 -2.47 1.46
CA GLN A 17 -14.07 -1.67 2.68
C GLN A 17 -14.12 -0.17 2.35
N PRO A 18 -14.67 0.67 3.24
CA PRO A 18 -14.51 2.11 3.14
C PRO A 18 -13.06 2.49 3.46
N MET A 19 -12.55 3.55 2.80
CA MET A 19 -11.24 4.13 3.09
C MET A 19 -11.09 4.62 4.55
N SER A 20 -12.20 4.94 5.22
CA SER A 20 -12.17 5.42 6.60
C SER A 20 -13.53 5.25 7.29
N ASP A 21 -13.49 5.17 8.62
CA ASP A 21 -14.69 4.98 9.46
C ASP A 21 -15.47 6.28 9.69
N ASN A 22 -14.79 7.43 9.65
CA ASN A 22 -15.41 8.74 9.91
C ASN A 22 -14.58 9.90 9.34
N THR A 23 -15.20 11.08 9.28
CA THR A 23 -14.60 12.30 8.71
C THR A 23 -13.34 12.77 9.43
N LYS A 24 -13.19 12.47 10.73
CA LYS A 24 -11.99 12.85 11.49
C LYS A 24 -10.81 11.97 11.10
N GLN A 25 -11.01 10.66 11.00
CA GLN A 25 -9.98 9.72 10.54
C GLN A 25 -9.58 10.06 9.09
N PHE A 26 -10.56 10.18 8.19
CA PHE A 26 -10.33 10.56 6.80
C PHE A 26 -9.45 11.81 6.67
N ARG A 27 -9.80 12.88 7.41
CA ARG A 27 -9.04 14.14 7.38
C ARG A 27 -7.58 13.95 7.80
N TRP A 28 -7.32 13.10 8.80
CA TRP A 28 -5.96 12.83 9.25
C TRP A 28 -5.17 11.98 8.25
N ILE A 29 -5.82 10.99 7.62
CA ILE A 29 -5.22 10.20 6.54
C ILE A 29 -4.78 11.12 5.39
N VAL A 30 -5.69 11.97 4.91
CA VAL A 30 -5.41 12.93 3.83
C VAL A 30 -4.30 13.91 4.25
N LEU A 31 -4.38 14.48 5.46
CA LEU A 31 -3.35 15.41 5.92
C LEU A 31 -1.98 14.75 5.95
N LEU A 32 -1.87 13.54 6.48
CA LEU A 32 -0.62 12.80 6.56
C LEU A 32 -0.05 12.49 5.17
N LYS A 33 -0.86 11.87 4.30
CA LYS A 33 -0.47 11.51 2.94
C LYS A 33 0.00 12.73 2.16
N GLU A 34 -0.79 13.81 2.14
CA GLU A 34 -0.45 15.01 1.36
C GLU A 34 0.76 15.77 1.93
N ASN A 35 1.01 15.72 3.25
CA ASN A 35 2.23 16.29 3.81
C ASN A 35 3.47 15.44 3.48
N LEU A 36 3.35 14.12 3.39
CA LEU A 36 4.43 13.24 2.92
C LEU A 36 4.74 13.51 1.43
N GLU A 37 3.72 13.70 0.60
CA GLU A 37 3.89 14.11 -0.80
C GLU A 37 4.64 15.45 -0.92
N CYS A 38 4.27 16.43 -0.09
CA CYS A 38 4.96 17.72 -0.03
C CYS A 38 6.40 17.56 0.46
N LEU A 39 6.62 16.74 1.50
CA LEU A 39 7.95 16.51 2.07
C LEU A 39 8.92 15.94 1.04
N PHE A 40 8.45 15.04 0.19
CA PHE A 40 9.24 14.42 -0.87
C PHE A 40 8.98 15.01 -2.25
N ALA A 41 8.44 16.24 -2.35
CA ALA A 41 8.04 16.87 -3.61
C ALA A 41 9.16 16.83 -4.66
N ASP A 42 10.38 17.19 -4.26
CA ASP A 42 11.55 17.30 -5.13
C ASP A 42 12.29 15.97 -5.36
N ASN A 43 11.81 14.85 -4.81
CA ASN A 43 12.40 13.53 -5.02
C ASN A 43 11.47 12.65 -5.85
N ALA A 44 11.77 12.54 -7.15
CA ALA A 44 10.99 11.71 -8.08
C ALA A 44 11.03 10.21 -7.75
N GLN A 45 12.00 9.75 -6.95
CA GLN A 45 12.22 8.35 -6.57
C GLN A 45 11.65 8.02 -5.19
N VAL A 46 10.65 8.77 -4.72
CA VAL A 46 9.88 8.43 -3.52
C VAL A 46 8.41 8.39 -3.88
N PHE A 47 7.84 7.20 -3.82
CA PHE A 47 6.43 6.96 -4.03
C PHE A 47 5.69 7.05 -2.69
N VAL A 48 4.62 7.84 -2.63
CA VAL A 48 3.73 7.94 -1.48
C VAL A 48 2.34 7.53 -1.93
N ALA A 49 1.65 6.74 -1.11
CA ALA A 49 0.26 6.35 -1.36
C ALA A 49 -0.51 6.31 -0.06
N GLY A 50 -1.84 6.39 -0.16
CA GLY A 50 -2.75 6.14 0.97
C GLY A 50 -3.89 5.25 0.52
N ASP A 51 -4.27 4.30 1.38
CA ASP A 51 -5.33 3.32 1.14
C ASP A 51 -5.15 2.52 -0.17
N LEU A 52 -3.89 2.25 -0.55
CA LEU A 52 -3.55 1.45 -1.73
C LEU A 52 -3.23 0.02 -1.31
N LEU A 53 -3.90 -0.97 -1.92
CA LEU A 53 -3.61 -2.37 -1.63
C LEU A 53 -2.17 -2.74 -1.99
N TRP A 54 -1.42 -3.18 -1.00
CA TRP A 54 -0.08 -3.74 -1.13
C TRP A 54 -0.11 -5.27 -1.07
N TYR A 55 0.47 -5.90 -2.09
CA TYR A 55 0.69 -7.34 -2.19
C TYR A 55 2.19 -7.68 -2.06
N PRO A 56 2.64 -8.22 -0.92
CA PRO A 56 4.05 -8.58 -0.73
C PRO A 56 4.45 -9.93 -1.36
N VAL A 57 3.50 -10.79 -1.71
CA VAL A 57 3.79 -12.16 -2.18
C VAL A 57 3.05 -12.46 -3.50
N GLU A 58 3.80 -12.75 -4.56
CA GLU A 58 3.25 -13.22 -5.84
C GLU A 58 2.64 -14.62 -5.67
N GLY A 59 1.50 -14.85 -6.31
CA GLY A 59 0.68 -16.06 -6.25
C GLY A 59 -0.39 -16.04 -5.16
N HIS A 60 -0.36 -15.05 -4.26
CA HIS A 60 -1.14 -15.04 -3.01
C HIS A 60 -1.98 -13.75 -2.84
N PRO A 61 -3.07 -13.57 -3.61
CA PRO A 61 -3.91 -12.35 -3.57
C PRO A 61 -4.65 -12.16 -2.23
N GLU A 62 -4.68 -13.16 -1.36
CA GLU A 62 -5.18 -13.09 0.01
C GLU A 62 -4.18 -12.44 0.98
N ILE A 63 -2.88 -12.44 0.66
CA ILE A 63 -1.83 -11.82 1.46
C ILE A 63 -1.70 -10.37 0.99
N ARG A 64 -2.39 -9.46 1.68
CA ARG A 64 -2.36 -8.03 1.38
C ARG A 64 -2.73 -7.17 2.59
N SER A 65 -2.34 -5.90 2.54
CA SER A 65 -2.83 -4.84 3.43
C SER A 65 -3.00 -3.54 2.65
N ALA A 66 -3.87 -2.65 3.11
CA ALA A 66 -3.94 -1.25 2.66
C ALA A 66 -3.58 -0.37 3.87
N PRO A 67 -2.34 0.12 3.95
CA PRO A 67 -1.96 1.13 4.94
C PRO A 67 -2.66 2.46 4.66
N ASP A 68 -3.01 3.20 5.71
CA ASP A 68 -3.61 4.53 5.57
C ASP A 68 -2.67 5.51 4.84
N ALA A 69 -1.36 5.38 5.09
CA ALA A 69 -0.32 5.96 4.25
C ALA A 69 0.89 5.03 4.19
N MET A 70 1.59 5.02 3.06
CA MET A 70 2.87 4.33 2.92
C MET A 70 3.86 5.15 2.10
N VAL A 71 5.14 5.00 2.40
CA VAL A 71 6.26 5.62 1.70
C VAL A 71 7.18 4.54 1.18
N VAL A 72 7.52 4.63 -0.10
CA VAL A 72 8.40 3.69 -0.78
C VAL A 72 9.55 4.44 -1.45
N PHE A 73 10.75 4.26 -0.91
CA PHE A 73 11.97 4.82 -1.47
C PHE A 73 12.47 4.00 -2.65
N GLY A 74 13.11 4.66 -3.61
CA GLY A 74 13.64 4.03 -4.81
C GLY A 74 12.57 3.71 -5.87
N ARG A 75 11.30 4.07 -5.64
CA ARG A 75 10.20 3.88 -6.59
C ARG A 75 9.72 5.20 -7.16
N PRO A 76 9.46 5.27 -8.48
CA PRO A 76 9.05 6.51 -9.10
C PRO A 76 7.63 6.90 -8.68
N LYS A 77 7.40 8.20 -8.54
CA LYS A 77 6.06 8.79 -8.43
C LYS A 77 5.22 8.44 -9.66
N GLY A 78 3.89 8.40 -9.49
CA GLY A 78 2.95 8.17 -10.58
C GLY A 78 3.12 9.18 -11.73
N ASP A 79 3.33 10.46 -11.43
CA ASP A 79 3.39 11.51 -12.47
C ASP A 79 4.76 11.67 -13.17
N SER A 80 5.72 10.78 -12.91
CA SER A 80 7.04 10.85 -13.53
C SER A 80 6.96 10.45 -15.02
N PRO A 81 7.59 11.21 -15.95
CA PRO A 81 7.64 10.85 -17.38
C PRO A 81 8.33 9.51 -17.66
N GLU A 82 9.12 9.01 -16.70
CA GLU A 82 9.85 7.74 -16.75
C GLU A 82 9.06 6.61 -16.05
N ALA A 83 8.04 6.96 -15.25
CA ALA A 83 7.15 6.01 -14.61
C ALA A 83 6.20 5.42 -15.66
N THR A 84 6.51 4.24 -16.19
CA THR A 84 5.62 3.54 -17.14
C THR A 84 4.35 2.96 -16.46
N LEU A 85 4.08 3.34 -15.21
CA LEU A 85 3.02 2.86 -14.31
C LEU A 85 2.44 4.06 -13.54
N CYS A 86 1.88 5.04 -14.25
CA CYS A 86 1.53 6.34 -13.66
C CYS A 86 0.40 6.31 -12.63
N ASP A 87 -0.48 5.31 -12.68
CA ASP A 87 -1.47 5.07 -11.62
C ASP A 87 -1.44 3.60 -11.23
N ARG A 88 -1.13 3.35 -9.96
CA ARG A 88 -1.13 2.00 -9.40
C ARG A 88 -2.55 1.70 -8.90
N GLY A 89 -3.22 0.73 -9.51
CA GLY A 89 -4.42 0.15 -8.93
C GLY A 89 -4.13 -0.68 -7.67
N SER A 90 -2.91 -1.20 -7.57
CA SER A 90 -2.35 -1.86 -6.37
C SER A 90 -0.82 -1.79 -6.41
N TYR A 91 -0.18 -1.83 -5.24
CA TYR A 91 1.26 -1.96 -5.13
C TYR A 91 1.64 -3.45 -5.08
N ARG A 92 2.04 -4.03 -6.21
CA ARG A 92 2.44 -5.45 -6.31
C ARG A 92 3.95 -5.51 -6.24
N GLN A 93 4.49 -5.97 -5.10
CA GLN A 93 5.91 -5.82 -4.78
C GLN A 93 6.86 -6.42 -5.84
N TRP A 94 6.48 -7.55 -6.46
CA TRP A 94 7.27 -8.17 -7.53
C TRP A 94 7.35 -7.36 -8.83
N GLN A 95 6.39 -6.45 -9.07
CA GLN A 95 6.41 -5.48 -10.17
C GLN A 95 7.22 -4.22 -9.80
N GLU A 96 7.60 -4.08 -8.54
CA GLU A 96 8.25 -2.91 -7.96
C GLU A 96 9.67 -3.25 -7.47
N GLU A 97 10.39 -4.04 -8.26
CA GLU A 97 11.77 -4.50 -7.97
C GLU A 97 11.90 -5.24 -6.63
N ASN A 98 10.81 -5.84 -6.15
CA ASN A 98 10.69 -6.48 -4.84
C ASN A 98 10.93 -5.55 -3.65
N ILE A 99 10.76 -4.24 -3.83
CA ILE A 99 10.88 -3.24 -2.77
C ILE A 99 9.57 -3.18 -1.98
N ALA A 100 9.62 -3.47 -0.69
CA ALA A 100 8.49 -3.25 0.24
C ALA A 100 8.39 -1.75 0.58
N PRO A 101 7.22 -1.25 1.01
CA PRO A 101 7.14 0.04 1.68
C PRO A 101 8.03 0.07 2.92
N GLN A 102 8.88 1.09 3.04
CA GLN A 102 9.76 1.24 4.20
C GLN A 102 9.04 1.86 5.38
N VAL A 103 8.07 2.75 5.12
CA VAL A 103 7.32 3.45 6.17
C VAL A 103 5.84 3.25 5.94
N VAL A 104 5.10 2.86 6.98
CA VAL A 104 3.63 2.78 6.94
C VAL A 104 3.01 3.51 8.12
N PHE A 105 1.83 4.09 7.89
CA PHE A 105 1.06 4.73 8.94
C PHE A 105 -0.34 4.15 9.00
N GLU A 106 -0.87 4.11 10.22
CA GLU A 106 -2.24 3.73 10.53
C GLU A 106 -2.85 4.77 11.47
N VAL A 107 -3.93 5.39 11.04
CA VAL A 107 -4.66 6.43 11.76
C VAL A 107 -5.81 5.80 12.51
N LEU A 108 -5.71 5.78 13.84
CA LEU A 108 -6.74 5.18 14.68
C LEU A 108 -8.09 5.91 14.63
N SER A 109 -9.14 5.11 14.56
CA SER A 109 -10.55 5.46 14.71
C SER A 109 -11.13 4.82 15.99
N PRO A 110 -12.32 5.25 16.45
CA PRO A 110 -12.98 4.61 17.59
C PRO A 110 -13.34 3.13 17.39
N SER A 111 -13.43 2.66 16.14
CA SER A 111 -13.76 1.27 15.81
C SER A 111 -12.54 0.35 15.77
N ASN A 112 -11.32 0.89 15.71
CA ASN A 112 -10.12 0.06 15.69
C ASN A 112 -9.92 -0.65 17.02
N THR A 113 -9.65 -1.95 16.94
CA THR A 113 -9.33 -2.77 18.12
C THR A 113 -7.84 -2.98 18.25
N LEU A 114 -7.34 -3.10 19.49
CA LEU A 114 -5.93 -3.44 19.75
C LEU A 114 -5.50 -4.72 19.00
N LYS A 115 -6.39 -5.72 18.93
CA LYS A 115 -6.13 -6.98 18.23
C LYS A 115 -5.92 -6.80 16.73
N GLU A 116 -6.70 -5.95 16.07
CA GLU A 116 -6.51 -5.65 14.64
C GLU A 116 -5.20 -4.90 14.42
N MET A 117 -4.88 -3.94 15.29
CA MET A 117 -3.65 -3.17 15.19
C MET A 117 -2.41 -4.03 15.41
N THR A 118 -2.42 -4.96 16.39
CA THR A 118 -1.34 -5.91 16.59
C THR A 118 -1.14 -6.81 15.36
N LYS A 119 -2.23 -7.28 14.74
CA LYS A 119 -2.13 -8.08 13.51
C LYS A 119 -1.55 -7.29 12.33
N LYS A 120 -1.91 -6.01 12.20
CA LYS A 120 -1.33 -5.12 11.18
C LYS A 120 0.17 -4.93 11.43
N GLN A 121 0.58 -4.66 12.67
CA GLN A 121 2.00 -4.57 13.03
C GLN A 121 2.75 -5.86 12.70
N GLU A 122 2.25 -7.02 13.12
CA GLU A 122 2.87 -8.33 12.81
C GLU A 122 2.96 -8.60 11.29
N PHE A 123 1.99 -8.10 10.50
CA PHE A 123 2.04 -8.17 9.05
C PHE A 123 3.17 -7.29 8.50
N TYR A 124 3.26 -6.04 8.96
CA TYR A 124 4.28 -5.09 8.52
C TYR A 124 5.70 -5.56 8.87
N ASP A 125 5.91 -6.02 10.11
CA ASP A 125 7.18 -6.58 10.56
C ASP A 125 7.58 -7.81 9.72
N ARG A 126 6.61 -8.66 9.37
CA ARG A 126 6.86 -9.87 8.57
C ARG A 126 7.30 -9.56 7.14
N TYR A 127 6.76 -8.50 6.54
CA TYR A 127 7.00 -8.17 5.13
C TYR A 127 8.01 -7.03 4.93
N GLY A 128 8.72 -6.64 5.99
CA GLY A 128 9.92 -5.81 5.90
C GLY A 128 9.64 -4.32 5.86
N VAL A 129 8.53 -3.86 6.44
CA VAL A 129 8.37 -2.45 6.78
C VAL A 129 9.36 -2.09 7.88
N GLU A 130 10.00 -0.93 7.78
CA GLU A 130 11.03 -0.47 8.70
C GLU A 130 10.48 0.44 9.81
N GLU A 131 9.49 1.29 9.47
CA GLU A 131 8.89 2.29 10.38
C GLU A 131 7.35 2.31 10.33
#